data_AF-A0A7N0VID1-F1
#
_entry.id   AF-A0A7N0VID1-F1
#
_cell.length_a   1.000
_cell.length_b   1.000
_cell.length_c   1.000
_cell.angle_alpha   90.00
_cell.angle_beta   90.00
_cell.angle_gamma   90.00
#
_symmetry.space_group_name_H-M   'P 1'
#
loop_
_entity.id
_entity.type
_entity.pdbx_description
1 polymer ?
#
loop_
_entity_poly.entity_id
_entity_poly.type
_entity_poly.pdbx_seq_one_letter_code
_entity_poly.pdbx_strand_id
1 'polypeptide(L)'
;MSQLRKLGFQAELKTSAAKFFEFMKSDLGNIAQIFPQHVKCLQLIEGNFSTTGSVILFKYTIGDMLKVYNSAKVKFQVADGSAKWELVFEKANEAVPNPDMFINFAATVVKDLDNYLYNN
;
A
#
# COMPACT_ATOMS: atom_id res chain seq x y z
N MET A 1 0.39 15.17 22.73
CA MET A 1 1.08 13.88 22.50
C MET A 1 0.73 13.42 21.10
N SER A 2 1.70 13.38 20.17
CA SER A 2 1.40 12.91 18.81
C SER A 2 1.21 11.40 18.83
N GLN A 3 0.05 10.90 18.40
CA GLN A 3 -0.26 9.47 18.32
C GLN A 3 -0.16 9.00 16.87
N LEU A 4 0.67 7.99 16.63
CA LEU A 4 0.69 7.24 15.38
C LEU A 4 -0.61 6.46 15.22
N ARG A 5 -1.35 6.76 14.14
CA ARG A 5 -2.59 6.05 13.78
C ARG A 5 -2.29 5.02 12.69
N LYS A 6 -3.13 3.99 12.66
CA LYS A 6 -3.04 2.87 11.70
C LYS A 6 -4.41 2.73 11.04
N LEU A 7 -4.44 2.66 9.72
CA LEU A 7 -5.64 2.41 8.94
C LEU A 7 -5.30 1.40 7.85
N GLY A 8 -6.15 0.42 7.60
CA GLY A 8 -5.83 -0.63 6.66
C GLY A 8 -7.02 -1.49 6.29
N PHE A 9 -6.82 -2.34 5.30
CA PHE A 9 -7.79 -3.33 4.87
C PHE A 9 -7.08 -4.65 4.58
N GLN A 10 -7.85 -5.74 4.66
CA GLN A 10 -7.42 -7.05 4.23
C GLN A 10 -8.38 -7.51 3.12
N ALA A 11 -7.82 -7.95 2.01
CA ALA A 11 -8.55 -8.50 0.88
C ALA A 11 -8.11 -9.95 0.66
N GLU A 12 -9.06 -10.84 0.48
CA GLU A 12 -8.80 -12.19 0.00
C GLU A 12 -8.54 -12.12 -1.51
N LEU A 13 -7.42 -12.69 -1.94
CA LEU A 13 -7.01 -12.79 -3.33
C LEU A 13 -7.52 -14.11 -3.91
N LYS A 14 -8.14 -14.04 -5.08
CA LYS A 14 -8.48 -15.23 -5.87
C LYS A 14 -7.27 -15.74 -6.64
N THR A 15 -6.36 -14.85 -7.03
CA THR A 15 -5.13 -15.22 -7.73
C THR A 15 -4.04 -15.66 -6.74
N SER A 16 -3.00 -16.32 -7.26
CA SER A 16 -1.86 -16.71 -6.43
C SER A 16 -1.18 -15.47 -5.84
N ALA A 17 -0.94 -15.52 -4.53
CA ALA A 17 -0.17 -14.51 -3.80
C ALA A 17 1.13 -14.12 -4.54
N ALA A 18 1.84 -15.09 -5.11
CA ALA A 18 3.06 -14.84 -5.87
C ALA A 18 2.79 -14.01 -7.13
N LYS A 19 1.75 -14.34 -7.90
CA LYS A 19 1.40 -13.65 -9.15
C LYS A 19 0.94 -12.22 -8.90
N PHE A 20 0.07 -12.02 -7.90
CA PHE A 20 -0.37 -10.70 -7.45
C PHE A 20 0.80 -9.82 -7.04
N PHE A 21 1.75 -10.42 -6.34
CA PHE A 21 2.87 -9.73 -5.76
C PHE A 21 3.99 -9.43 -6.76
N GLU A 22 4.24 -10.31 -7.73
CA GLU A 22 5.11 -10.04 -8.87
C GLU A 22 4.57 -8.90 -9.73
N PHE A 23 3.26 -8.90 -9.99
CA PHE A 23 2.61 -7.81 -10.70
C PHE A 23 2.73 -6.50 -9.92
N MET A 24 2.38 -6.50 -8.63
CA MET A 24 2.58 -5.35 -7.75
C MET A 24 4.04 -4.87 -7.78
N LYS A 25 5.03 -5.76 -7.68
CA LYS A 25 6.46 -5.39 -7.75
C LYS A 25 6.82 -4.73 -9.09
N SER A 26 6.35 -5.28 -10.20
CA SER A 26 6.62 -4.77 -11.55
C SER A 26 5.95 -3.42 -11.79
N ASP A 27 4.68 -3.28 -11.36
CA ASP A 27 3.89 -2.06 -11.52
C ASP A 27 4.15 -1.01 -10.45
N LEU A 28 4.79 -1.34 -9.33
CA LEU A 28 5.10 -0.39 -8.27
C LEU A 28 5.99 0.78 -8.74
N GLY A 29 6.88 0.52 -9.70
CA GLY A 29 7.64 1.56 -10.40
C GLY A 29 6.76 2.40 -11.33
N ASN A 30 5.78 1.78 -11.99
CA ASN A 30 4.81 2.46 -12.86
C ASN A 30 3.79 3.27 -12.06
N ILE A 31 3.29 2.81 -10.92
CA ILE A 31 2.35 3.55 -10.06
C ILE A 31 2.96 4.87 -9.61
N ALA A 32 4.26 4.88 -9.31
CA ALA A 32 4.99 6.12 -9.00
C ALA A 32 5.10 7.05 -10.23
N GLN A 33 5.19 6.51 -11.45
CA GLN A 33 5.20 7.28 -12.71
C GLN A 33 3.80 7.70 -13.20
N ILE A 34 2.75 6.94 -12.90
CA ILE A 34 1.36 7.21 -13.26
C ILE A 34 0.77 8.26 -12.31
N PHE A 35 1.17 8.24 -11.04
CA PHE A 35 0.81 9.25 -10.04
C PHE A 35 2.03 9.98 -9.46
N PRO A 36 2.89 10.62 -10.27
CA PRO A 36 4.11 11.27 -9.78
C PRO A 36 3.80 12.51 -8.94
N GLN A 37 2.60 13.05 -9.11
CA GLN A 37 2.07 14.20 -8.36
C GLN A 37 1.70 13.81 -6.93
N HIS A 38 1.37 12.54 -6.69
CA HIS A 38 0.96 12.04 -5.39
C HIS A 38 2.00 11.12 -4.77
N VAL A 39 2.65 10.23 -5.52
CA VAL A 39 3.67 9.30 -5.03
C VAL A 39 5.06 9.84 -5.39
N LYS A 40 5.75 10.44 -4.41
CA LYS A 40 7.10 11.00 -4.59
C LYS A 40 8.19 9.92 -4.59
N CYS A 41 8.03 8.88 -3.76
CA CYS A 41 9.04 7.83 -3.64
C CYS A 41 8.44 6.57 -3.01
N LEU A 42 8.71 5.42 -3.62
CA LEU A 42 8.46 4.11 -3.04
C LEU A 42 9.80 3.49 -2.65
N GLN A 43 10.00 3.27 -1.35
CA GLN A 43 11.20 2.60 -0.85
C GLN A 43 10.82 1.30 -0.15
N LEU A 44 11.34 0.18 -0.64
CA LEU A 44 11.31 -1.07 0.11
C LEU A 44 12.17 -0.92 1.38
N ILE A 45 11.58 -1.18 2.54
CA ILE A 45 12.26 -1.06 3.84
C ILE A 45 12.62 -2.45 4.36
N GLU A 46 11.67 -3.39 4.34
CA GLU A 46 11.84 -4.75 4.85
C GLU A 46 11.06 -5.76 4.00
N GLY A 47 11.57 -6.99 3.94
CA GLY A 47 10.96 -8.11 3.22
C GLY A 47 11.77 -8.53 2.00
N ASN A 48 11.75 -9.83 1.69
CA ASN A 48 12.29 -10.38 0.45
C ASN A 48 11.14 -10.84 -0.43
N PHE A 49 11.26 -10.65 -1.74
CA PHE A 49 10.22 -11.02 -2.70
C PHE A 49 10.19 -12.52 -3.05
N SER A 50 10.88 -13.37 -2.29
CA SER A 50 11.15 -14.75 -2.71
C SER A 50 10.17 -15.78 -2.17
N THR A 51 9.35 -15.49 -1.15
CA THR A 51 8.56 -16.54 -0.47
C THR A 51 7.13 -16.12 -0.13
N THR A 52 6.17 -17.02 -0.31
CA THR A 52 4.78 -16.89 0.14
C THR A 52 4.76 -16.66 1.67
N GLY A 53 4.05 -15.64 2.14
CA GLY A 53 4.04 -15.24 3.56
C GLY A 53 5.01 -14.11 3.92
N SER A 54 5.75 -13.58 2.94
CA SER A 54 6.65 -12.44 3.17
C SER A 54 5.87 -11.17 3.47
N VAL A 55 6.16 -10.57 4.62
CA VAL A 55 5.73 -9.22 4.96
C VAL A 55 6.66 -8.26 4.22
N ILE A 56 6.09 -7.39 3.38
CA ILE A 56 6.84 -6.33 2.74
C ILE A 56 6.46 -4.97 3.31
N LEU A 57 7.45 -4.33 3.92
CA LEU A 57 7.30 -2.96 4.37
C LEU A 57 7.75 -2.02 3.26
N PHE A 58 6.80 -1.21 2.77
CA PHE A 58 7.12 -0.12 1.86
C PHE A 58 6.96 1.23 2.56
N LYS A 59 7.94 2.11 2.38
CA LYS A 59 7.78 3.51 2.71
C LYS A 59 7.34 4.24 1.45
N TYR A 60 6.08 4.67 1.45
CA TYR A 60 5.59 5.60 0.46
C TYR A 60 5.77 7.00 0.99
N THR A 61 6.51 7.80 0.23
CA THR A 61 6.57 9.25 0.41
C THR A 61 5.51 9.82 -0.52
N ILE A 62 4.32 10.13 0.00
CA ILE A 62 3.27 10.76 -0.81
C ILE A 62 3.49 12.27 -0.74
N GLY A 63 3.80 12.90 -1.87
CA GLY A 63 4.36 14.24 -1.96
C GLY A 63 3.53 15.32 -1.29
N ASP A 64 2.22 15.36 -1.55
CA ASP A 64 1.32 16.32 -0.91
C ASP A 64 0.78 15.85 0.45
N MET A 65 0.79 14.55 0.74
CA MET A 65 0.41 14.06 2.06
C MET A 65 1.38 14.54 3.14
N LEU A 66 2.67 14.67 2.85
CA LEU A 66 3.64 15.17 3.84
C LEU A 66 3.35 16.62 4.30
N LYS A 67 2.54 17.38 3.57
CA LYS A 67 2.08 18.71 4.01
C LYS A 67 0.99 18.62 5.08
N VAL A 68 0.24 17.52 5.11
CA VAL A 68 -0.91 17.30 6.00
C VAL A 68 -0.62 16.25 7.08
N TYR A 69 0.33 15.35 6.85
CA TYR A 69 0.73 14.27 7.74
C TYR A 69 2.25 14.37 7.99
N ASN A 70 2.68 14.39 9.26
CA ASN A 70 4.09 14.43 9.66
C ASN A 70 4.84 13.19 9.15
N SER A 71 4.15 12.04 9.07
CA SER A 71 4.71 10.77 8.65
C SER A 71 3.62 9.89 8.04
N ALA A 72 3.95 9.15 6.99
CA ALA A 72 3.09 8.13 6.40
C ALA A 72 3.97 6.95 5.94
N LYS A 73 3.56 5.73 6.26
CA LYS A 73 4.23 4.47 5.90
C LYS A 73 3.17 3.44 5.56
N VAL A 74 3.38 2.60 4.54
CA VAL A 74 2.41 1.57 4.16
C VAL A 74 3.04 0.19 4.35
N LYS A 75 2.46 -0.62 5.21
CA LYS A 75 2.81 -2.04 5.31
C LYS A 75 1.96 -2.82 4.31
N PHE A 76 2.61 -3.64 3.51
CA PHE A 76 1.93 -4.52 2.58
C PHE A 76 2.34 -5.97 2.87
N GLN A 77 1.38 -6.80 3.22
CA GLN A 77 1.63 -8.19 3.52
C GLN A 77 0.81 -9.05 2.57
N VAL A 78 1.46 -10.01 1.92
CA VAL A 78 0.77 -11.03 1.14
C VAL A 78 1.10 -12.39 1.72
N ALA A 79 0.07 -13.07 2.22
CA ALA A 79 0.19 -14.38 2.84
C ALA A 79 -1.01 -15.24 2.45
N ASP A 80 -0.76 -16.49 2.06
CA ASP A 80 -1.77 -17.54 1.90
C ASP A 80 -3.04 -17.12 1.14
N GLY A 81 -2.87 -16.45 0.00
CA GLY A 81 -4.01 -15.99 -0.82
C GLY A 81 -4.75 -14.79 -0.23
N SER A 82 -4.13 -14.01 0.67
CA SER A 82 -4.67 -12.76 1.16
C SER A 82 -3.64 -11.63 1.06
N ALA A 83 -4.12 -10.42 0.78
CA ALA A 83 -3.36 -9.19 0.74
C ALA A 83 -3.85 -8.25 1.84
N LYS A 84 -2.94 -7.83 2.72
CA LYS A 84 -3.20 -6.87 3.78
C LYS A 84 -2.43 -5.59 3.52
N TRP A 85 -3.13 -4.47 3.54
CA TRP A 85 -2.59 -3.13 3.40
C TRP A 85 -2.81 -2.36 4.70
N GLU A 86 -1.75 -1.77 5.27
CA GLU A 86 -1.83 -0.97 6.49
C GLU A 86 -1.05 0.33 6.34
N LEU A 87 -1.75 1.44 6.23
CA LEU A 87 -1.20 2.79 6.31
C LEU A 87 -1.01 3.20 7.78
N VAL A 88 0.23 3.36 8.20
CA VAL A 88 0.63 3.95 9.48
C VAL A 88 0.98 5.40 9.24
N PHE A 89 0.23 6.32 9.85
CA PHE A 89 0.39 7.75 9.63
C PHE A 89 0.36 8.54 10.94
N GLU A 90 0.95 9.72 10.88
CA GLU A 90 0.96 10.71 11.95
C GLU A 90 0.37 12.01 11.39
N LYS A 91 -0.75 12.45 11.96
CA LYS A 91 -1.40 13.70 11.55
C LYS A 91 -0.53 14.89 11.97
N ALA A 92 -0.45 15.91 11.12
CA ALA A 92 0.19 17.17 11.53
C ALA A 92 -0.59 17.88 12.65
N ASN A 93 -1.93 17.75 12.65
CA ASN A 93 -2.83 18.26 13.69
C ASN A 93 -4.18 17.49 13.69
N GLU A 94 -5.03 17.71 14.69
CA GLU A 94 -6.32 16.98 14.82
C GLU A 94 -7.36 17.35 13.75
N ALA A 95 -7.25 18.52 13.11
CA ALA A 95 -8.14 18.95 12.03
C ALA A 95 -7.85 18.22 10.71
N VAL A 96 -6.69 17.54 10.59
CA VAL A 96 -6.38 16.73 9.42
C VAL A 96 -7.32 15.53 9.38
N PRO A 97 -8.04 15.30 8.27
CA PRO A 97 -8.92 14.14 8.13
C PRO A 97 -8.11 12.84 8.18
N ASN A 98 -8.79 11.72 8.37
CA ASN A 98 -8.14 10.43 8.18
C ASN A 98 -7.96 10.18 6.66
N PRO A 99 -6.92 9.45 6.24
CA PRO A 99 -6.67 9.11 4.84
C PRO A 99 -7.57 7.96 4.35
N ASP A 100 -8.85 7.94 4.72
CA ASP A 100 -9.81 6.86 4.37
C ASP A 100 -9.97 6.72 2.86
N MET A 101 -10.00 7.83 2.12
CA MET A 101 -10.07 7.82 0.66
C MET A 101 -8.91 7.05 0.02
N PHE A 102 -7.71 7.15 0.59
CA PHE A 102 -6.52 6.46 0.06
C PHE A 102 -6.60 4.96 0.31
N ILE A 103 -7.04 4.55 1.50
CA ILE A 103 -7.24 3.15 1.82
C ILE A 103 -8.35 2.54 0.96
N ASN A 104 -9.44 3.25 0.73
CA ASN A 104 -10.52 2.80 -0.14
C ASN A 104 -10.06 2.67 -1.60
N PHE A 105 -9.31 3.67 -2.10
CA PHE A 105 -8.74 3.61 -3.45
C PHE A 105 -7.79 2.42 -3.61
N ALA A 106 -6.87 2.22 -2.66
CA ALA A 106 -5.99 1.07 -2.66
C ALA A 106 -6.76 -0.26 -2.61
N ALA A 107 -7.84 -0.34 -1.84
CA ALA A 107 -8.70 -1.52 -1.78
C ALA A 107 -9.38 -1.82 -3.12
N THR A 108 -9.85 -0.79 -3.82
CA THR A 108 -10.41 -0.95 -5.17
C THR A 108 -9.35 -1.43 -6.16
N VAL A 109 -8.18 -0.79 -6.18
CA VAL A 109 -7.07 -1.20 -7.06
C VAL A 109 -6.66 -2.65 -6.80
N VAL A 110 -6.52 -3.05 -5.53
CA VAL A 110 -6.16 -4.44 -5.18
C VAL A 110 -7.22 -5.43 -5.70
N LYS A 111 -8.50 -5.13 -5.57
CA LYS A 111 -9.58 -6.00 -6.08
C LYS A 111 -9.62 -6.08 -7.60
N ASP A 112 -9.46 -4.95 -8.29
CA ASP A 112 -9.47 -4.90 -9.74
C ASP A 112 -8.26 -5.66 -10.32
N LEU A 113 -7.09 -5.48 -9.71
CA LEU A 113 -5.88 -6.24 -10.06
C LEU A 113 -6.03 -7.72 -9.79
N ASP A 114 -6.58 -8.12 -8.64
CA ASP A 114 -6.82 -9.54 -8.33
C ASP A 114 -7.75 -10.18 -9.36
N ASN A 115 -8.86 -9.51 -9.70
CA ASN A 115 -9.77 -9.97 -10.75
C ASN A 115 -9.08 -10.04 -12.12
N TYR A 116 -8.25 -9.06 -12.47
CA TYR A 116 -7.52 -9.06 -13.74
C TYR A 116 -6.52 -10.22 -13.84
N LEU A 117 -5.74 -10.47 -12.78
CA LEU A 117 -4.75 -11.53 -12.69
C LEU A 117 -5.32 -12.93 -12.42
N TYR A 118 -6.59 -12.99 -12.02
CA TYR A 118 -7.33 -14.25 -11.95
C TYR A 118 -7.82 -14.68 -13.33
N ASN A 119 -8.19 -13.72 -14.17
CA ASN A 119 -8.69 -13.95 -15.53
C ASN A 119 -7.60 -14.04 -16.61
N ASN A 120 -6.36 -13.64 -16.31
CA ASN A 120 -5.16 -13.72 -17.17
C ASN A 120 -3.99 -14.32 -16.40
#